data_AF-A0A0N4VNS9-F1
#
_entry.id   AF-A0A0N4VNS9-F1
#
_cell.length_a   1.000
_cell.length_b   1.000
_cell.length_c   1.000
_cell.angle_alpha   90.00
_cell.angle_beta   90.00
_cell.angle_gamma   90.00
#
_symmetry.space_group_name_H-M   'P 1'
#
loop_
_entity.id
_entity.type
_entity.pdbx_description
1 polymer ?
#
loop_
_entity_poly.entity_id
_entity_poly.type
_entity_poly.pdbx_seq_one_letter_code
_entity_poly.pdbx_strand_id
1 'polypeptide(L)'
;MSPIGWLNALVYAAASMIIDDAKERRRNDPRAKREREWFAEKKIQVHRIKDAIVRARAELVRQRERRPRTDKDRRNAQILGTSNAAELERIAIENEQRLEIVEERIQLRKQEIRRKKLRKAFQAQPSLRVLKNGKIPRIDGPGADEIERFWEPILGRAKESKPRECEYLREWEETMRSEYHEFSISEARVEQELQKGIRHMKPWKAPGPDGIQAFWCKSIPGVSAL
;
A
#
# COMPACT_ATOMS: atom_id res chain seq x y z
N MET A 1 -14.97 -13.85 30.32
CA MET A 1 -14.87 -12.81 29.27
C MET A 1 -16.13 -12.90 28.43
N SER A 2 -16.75 -11.76 28.08
CA SER A 2 -17.97 -11.75 27.27
C SER A 2 -17.72 -12.37 25.88
N PRO A 3 -18.65 -13.15 25.31
CA PRO A 3 -18.55 -13.72 23.96
C PRO A 3 -18.21 -12.68 22.89
N ILE A 4 -18.67 -11.44 23.09
CA ILE A 4 -18.43 -10.28 22.21
C ILE A 4 -16.94 -9.88 22.22
N GLY A 5 -16.27 -9.98 23.36
CA GLY A 5 -14.83 -9.69 23.47
C GLY A 5 -13.97 -10.68 22.69
N TRP A 6 -14.38 -11.95 22.66
CA TRP A 6 -13.69 -13.00 21.91
C TRP A 6 -13.88 -12.82 20.39
N LEU A 7 -15.10 -12.48 19.96
CA LEU A 7 -15.40 -12.18 18.57
C LEU A 7 -14.57 -10.98 18.06
N ASN A 8 -14.52 -9.89 18.84
CA ASN A 8 -13.72 -8.71 18.49
C ASN A 8 -12.23 -9.06 18.40
N ALA A 9 -11.69 -9.81 19.36
CA ALA A 9 -10.29 -10.24 19.32
C ALA A 9 -9.97 -11.05 18.07
N LEU A 10 -10.87 -11.96 17.66
CA LEU A 10 -10.72 -12.74 16.43
C LEU A 10 -10.76 -11.89 15.15
N VAL A 11 -11.66 -10.91 15.08
CA VAL A 11 -11.76 -10.00 13.92
C VAL A 11 -10.50 -9.15 13.80
N TYR A 12 -9.99 -8.62 14.91
CA TYR A 12 -8.74 -7.86 14.93
C TYR A 12 -7.51 -8.70 14.57
N ALA A 13 -7.45 -9.94 15.06
CA ALA A 13 -6.38 -10.88 14.71
C ALA A 13 -6.41 -11.21 13.21
N ALA A 14 -7.58 -11.53 12.67
CA ALA A 14 -7.76 -11.82 11.24
C ALA A 14 -7.40 -10.61 10.36
N ALA A 15 -7.85 -9.40 10.74
CA ALA A 15 -7.51 -8.17 10.03
C ALA A 15 -6.00 -7.91 10.03
N SER A 16 -5.34 -8.10 11.18
CA SER A 16 -3.88 -7.93 11.30
C SER A 16 -3.12 -8.92 10.41
N MET A 17 -3.54 -10.19 10.40
CA MET A 17 -2.95 -11.22 9.54
C MET A 17 -3.10 -10.91 8.05
N ILE A 18 -4.28 -10.46 7.62
CA ILE A 18 -4.53 -10.08 6.21
C ILE A 18 -3.66 -8.88 5.82
N ILE A 19 -3.54 -7.89 6.70
CA ILE A 19 -2.71 -6.72 6.47
C ILE A 19 -1.23 -7.13 6.34
N ASP A 20 -0.76 -8.03 7.19
CA ASP A 20 0.63 -8.47 7.18
C ASP A 20 0.96 -9.37 5.98
N ASP A 21 0.08 -10.31 5.61
CA ASP A 21 0.21 -11.08 4.35
C ASP A 21 0.18 -10.15 3.13
N ALA A 22 -0.70 -9.14 3.10
CA ALA A 22 -0.74 -8.16 2.03
C ALA A 22 0.54 -7.30 1.97
N LYS A 23 1.13 -6.94 3.12
CA LYS A 23 2.42 -6.23 3.19
C LYS A 23 3.55 -7.13 2.70
N GLU A 24 3.60 -8.40 3.09
CA GLU A 24 4.61 -9.36 2.66
C GLU A 24 4.54 -9.60 1.15
N ARG A 25 3.35 -9.82 0.59
CA ARG A 25 3.16 -9.93 -0.86
C ARG A 25 3.59 -8.69 -1.62
N ARG A 26 3.34 -7.49 -1.08
CA ARG A 26 3.83 -6.22 -1.66
C ARG A 26 5.35 -6.07 -1.54
N ARG A 27 5.95 -6.51 -0.43
CA ARG A 27 7.42 -6.50 -0.23
C ARG A 27 8.11 -7.45 -1.22
N ASN A 28 7.52 -8.61 -1.44
CA ASN A 28 8.04 -9.66 -2.30
C ASN A 28 7.53 -9.60 -3.75
N ASP A 29 6.91 -8.48 -4.17
CA ASP A 29 6.44 -8.34 -5.55
C ASP A 29 7.62 -8.41 -6.53
N PRO A 30 7.71 -9.47 -7.36
CA PRO A 30 8.84 -9.67 -8.27
C PRO A 30 8.93 -8.53 -9.30
N ARG A 31 7.81 -7.89 -9.65
CA ARG A 31 7.82 -6.76 -10.59
C ARG A 31 8.44 -5.52 -9.94
N ALA A 32 8.08 -5.23 -8.69
CA ALA A 32 8.66 -4.11 -7.95
C ALA A 32 10.17 -4.32 -7.71
N LYS A 33 10.60 -5.56 -7.46
CA LYS A 33 12.02 -5.92 -7.35
C LYS A 33 12.78 -5.66 -8.65
N ARG A 34 12.30 -6.20 -9.78
CA ARG A 34 12.90 -5.97 -11.12
C ARG A 34 13.00 -4.49 -11.48
N GLU A 35 11.98 -3.71 -11.12
CA GLU A 35 11.97 -2.26 -11.37
C GLU A 35 13.07 -1.54 -10.57
N ARG A 36 13.24 -1.88 -9.28
CA ARG A 36 14.30 -1.33 -8.44
C ARG A 36 15.69 -1.72 -8.95
N GLU A 37 15.87 -2.98 -9.32
CA GLU A 37 17.12 -3.49 -9.90
C GLU A 37 17.47 -2.74 -11.19
N TRP A 38 16.49 -2.54 -12.08
CA TRP A 38 16.69 -1.78 -13.31
C TRP A 38 17.15 -0.34 -13.04
N PHE A 39 16.51 0.38 -12.10
CA PHE A 39 16.93 1.74 -11.75
C PHE A 39 18.31 1.77 -11.09
N ALA A 40 18.64 0.78 -10.25
CA ALA A 40 19.96 0.66 -9.64
C ALA A 40 21.04 0.44 -10.70
N GLU A 41 20.81 -0.48 -11.64
CA GLU A 41 21.68 -0.75 -12.77
C GLU A 41 21.89 0.51 -13.62
N LYS A 42 20.80 1.23 -13.96
CA LYS A 42 20.90 2.48 -14.73
C LYS A 42 21.62 3.59 -13.98
N LYS A 43 21.48 3.68 -12.66
CA LYS A 43 22.25 4.63 -11.84
C LYS A 43 23.75 4.32 -11.88
N ILE A 44 24.13 3.05 -11.79
CA ILE A 44 25.52 2.61 -11.94
C ILE A 44 26.03 2.92 -13.35
N GLN A 45 25.24 2.64 -14.39
CA GLN A 45 25.59 2.97 -15.78
C GLN A 45 25.84 4.47 -15.97
N VAL A 46 24.93 5.32 -15.49
CA VAL A 46 25.09 6.79 -15.54
C VAL A 46 26.37 7.24 -14.84
N HIS A 47 26.66 6.70 -13.65
CA HIS A 47 27.86 7.05 -12.92
C HIS A 47 29.13 6.66 -13.68
N ARG A 48 29.18 5.44 -14.24
CA ARG A 48 30.32 4.98 -15.06
C ARG A 48 30.56 5.87 -16.28
N ILE A 49 29.49 6.27 -16.97
CA ILE A 49 29.58 7.15 -18.14
C ILE A 49 30.11 8.53 -17.73
N LYS A 50 29.57 9.11 -16.64
CA LYS A 50 30.04 10.39 -16.10
C LYS A 50 31.52 10.34 -15.70
N ASP A 51 31.94 9.25 -15.05
CA ASP A 51 33.34 9.04 -14.70
C ASP A 51 34.25 8.97 -15.93
N ALA A 52 33.81 8.29 -17.00
CA ALA A 52 34.56 8.23 -18.25
C ALA A 52 34.72 9.61 -18.90
N ILE A 53 33.65 10.41 -18.93
CA ILE A 53 33.66 11.80 -19.43
C ILE A 53 34.64 12.65 -18.60
N VAL A 54 34.56 12.58 -17.27
CA VAL A 54 35.43 13.35 -16.38
C VAL A 54 36.90 12.97 -16.60
N ARG A 55 37.20 11.68 -16.73
CA ARG A 55 38.58 11.21 -16.99
C ARG A 55 39.09 11.67 -18.34
N ALA A 56 38.29 11.56 -19.41
CA ALA A 56 38.67 11.99 -20.75
C ALA A 56 38.90 13.51 -20.82
N ARG A 57 37.98 14.30 -20.24
CA ARG A 57 38.12 15.77 -20.18
C ARG A 57 39.31 16.22 -19.33
N ALA A 58 39.54 15.59 -18.18
CA ALA A 58 40.71 15.91 -17.34
C ALA A 58 42.04 15.65 -18.08
N GLU A 59 42.11 14.55 -18.83
CA GLU A 59 43.27 14.20 -19.63
C GLU A 59 43.48 15.19 -20.80
N LEU A 60 42.40 15.63 -21.47
CA LEU A 60 42.45 16.69 -22.49
C LEU A 60 42.94 18.03 -21.93
N VAL A 61 42.42 18.45 -20.77
CA VAL A 61 42.86 19.68 -20.08
C VAL A 61 44.35 19.59 -19.74
N ARG A 62 44.79 18.46 -19.22
CA ARG A 62 46.20 18.22 -18.89
C ARG A 62 47.11 18.34 -20.11
N GLN A 63 46.69 17.78 -21.26
CA GLN A 63 47.45 17.89 -22.51
C GLN A 63 47.51 19.33 -23.02
N ARG A 64 46.41 20.07 -22.91
CA ARG A 64 46.35 21.50 -23.25
C ARG A 64 47.29 22.34 -22.39
N GLU A 65 47.38 22.04 -21.10
CA GLU A 65 48.25 22.72 -20.13
C GLU A 65 49.72 22.26 -20.18
N ARG A 66 50.05 21.22 -20.96
CA ARG A 66 51.39 20.62 -21.06
C ARG A 66 51.98 20.18 -19.71
N ARG A 67 51.13 19.87 -18.72
CA ARG A 67 51.54 19.44 -17.39
C ARG A 67 52.11 18.00 -17.43
N PRO A 68 53.15 17.67 -16.63
CA PRO A 68 53.63 16.31 -16.50
C PRO A 68 52.55 15.35 -15.94
N ARG A 69 52.65 14.06 -16.32
CA ARG A 69 51.70 13.01 -15.89
C ARG A 69 51.84 12.71 -14.40
N THR A 70 50.73 12.81 -13.69
CA THR A 70 50.59 12.26 -12.33
C THR A 70 50.26 10.77 -12.39
N ASP A 71 50.48 10.02 -11.30
CA ASP A 71 50.07 8.61 -11.21
C ASP A 71 48.58 8.39 -11.48
N LYS A 72 47.74 9.34 -11.07
CA LYS A 72 46.30 9.34 -11.38
C LYS A 72 46.03 9.40 -12.88
N ASP A 73 46.78 10.24 -13.61
CA ASP A 73 46.62 10.42 -15.06
C ASP A 73 47.08 9.18 -15.82
N ARG A 74 48.14 8.51 -15.34
CA ARG A 74 48.58 7.22 -15.89
C ARG A 74 47.50 6.15 -15.76
N ARG A 75 46.88 6.04 -14.58
CA ARG A 75 45.75 5.11 -14.36
C ARG A 75 44.55 5.46 -15.23
N ASN A 76 44.23 6.75 -15.37
CA ASN A 76 43.13 7.20 -16.22
C ASN A 76 43.36 6.86 -17.69
N ALA A 77 44.56 7.11 -18.22
CA ALA A 77 44.93 6.75 -19.58
C ALA A 77 44.87 5.23 -19.82
N GLN A 78 45.28 4.42 -18.83
CA GLN A 78 45.17 2.97 -18.88
C GLN A 78 43.71 2.50 -18.91
N ILE A 79 42.84 3.12 -18.10
CA ILE A 79 41.41 2.79 -18.05
C ILE A 79 40.68 3.20 -19.33
N LEU A 80 41.06 4.34 -19.93
CA LEU A 80 40.51 4.81 -21.19
C LEU A 80 41.09 4.08 -22.41
N GLY A 81 42.21 3.35 -22.25
CA GLY A 81 42.87 2.61 -23.32
C GLY A 81 43.59 3.49 -24.36
N THR A 82 43.60 4.81 -24.17
CA THR A 82 44.20 5.77 -25.10
C THR A 82 44.77 6.98 -24.39
N SER A 83 45.70 7.64 -25.06
CA SER A 83 46.29 8.92 -24.67
C SER A 83 46.23 9.97 -25.79
N ASN A 84 45.61 9.64 -26.92
CA ASN A 84 45.52 10.53 -28.07
C ASN A 84 44.39 11.56 -27.85
N ALA A 85 44.70 12.85 -28.00
CA ALA A 85 43.73 13.95 -27.84
C ALA A 85 42.46 13.76 -28.67
N ALA A 86 42.60 13.46 -29.97
CA ALA A 86 41.46 13.31 -30.86
C ALA A 86 40.54 12.13 -30.45
N GLU A 87 41.16 11.06 -29.94
CA GLU A 87 40.41 9.88 -29.47
C GLU A 87 39.72 10.15 -28.13
N LEU A 88 40.37 10.87 -27.22
CA LEU A 88 39.78 11.28 -25.95
C LEU A 88 38.57 12.20 -26.16
N GLU A 89 38.64 13.10 -27.14
CA GLU A 89 37.54 13.98 -27.51
C GLU A 89 36.37 13.19 -28.10
N ARG A 90 36.63 12.23 -28.98
CA ARG A 90 35.61 11.28 -29.48
C ARG A 90 34.96 10.50 -28.35
N ILE A 91 35.74 9.94 -27.44
CA ILE A 91 35.24 9.21 -26.27
C ILE A 91 34.36 10.11 -25.40
N ALA A 92 34.76 11.36 -25.16
CA ALA A 92 33.96 12.30 -24.37
C ALA A 92 32.61 12.60 -25.03
N ILE A 93 32.61 12.94 -26.32
CA ILE A 93 31.40 13.24 -27.09
C ILE A 93 30.46 12.03 -27.15
N GLU A 94 31.00 10.84 -27.44
CA GLU A 94 30.19 9.63 -27.51
C GLU A 94 29.57 9.30 -26.15
N ASN A 95 30.33 9.44 -25.06
CA ASN A 95 29.79 9.21 -23.72
C ASN A 95 28.76 10.26 -23.31
N GLU A 96 28.88 11.51 -23.75
CA GLU A 96 27.87 12.56 -23.54
C GLU A 96 26.55 12.22 -24.23
N GLN A 97 26.61 11.79 -25.50
CA GLN A 97 25.43 11.32 -26.23
C GLN A 97 24.81 10.08 -25.57
N ARG A 98 25.63 9.11 -25.16
CA ARG A 98 25.17 7.92 -24.44
C ARG A 98 24.52 8.30 -23.11
N LEU A 99 25.06 9.29 -22.39
CA LEU A 99 24.51 9.77 -21.14
C LEU A 99 23.11 10.34 -21.35
N GLU A 100 22.94 11.21 -22.35
CA GLU A 100 21.66 11.81 -22.69
C GLU A 100 20.59 10.74 -22.97
N ILE A 101 20.91 9.77 -23.82
CA ILE A 101 20.00 8.66 -24.15
C ILE A 101 19.59 7.87 -22.89
N VAL A 102 20.55 7.59 -21.99
CA VAL A 102 20.27 6.84 -20.76
C VAL A 102 19.41 7.67 -19.80
N GLU A 103 19.71 8.95 -19.63
CA GLU A 103 18.92 9.85 -18.78
C GLU A 103 17.49 10.00 -19.31
N GLU A 104 17.32 10.13 -20.63
CA GLU A 104 16.01 10.21 -21.28
C GLU A 104 15.19 8.92 -21.06
N ARG A 105 15.81 7.74 -21.21
CA ARG A 105 15.17 6.45 -20.89
C ARG A 105 14.73 6.36 -19.43
N ILE A 106 15.55 6.85 -18.49
CA ILE A 106 15.18 6.90 -17.06
C ILE A 106 13.96 7.81 -16.86
N GLN A 107 13.93 8.97 -17.51
CA GLN A 107 12.82 9.92 -17.41
C GLN A 107 11.52 9.34 -17.98
N LEU A 108 11.56 8.75 -19.18
CA LEU A 108 10.41 8.10 -19.79
C LEU A 108 9.84 7.01 -18.88
N ARG A 109 10.69 6.19 -18.26
CA ARG A 109 10.26 5.15 -17.34
C ARG A 109 9.60 5.73 -16.08
N LYS A 110 10.18 6.78 -15.48
CA LYS A 110 9.59 7.49 -14.34
C LYS A 110 8.21 8.07 -14.68
N GLN A 111 8.07 8.67 -15.86
CA GLN A 111 6.79 9.19 -16.33
C GLN A 111 5.77 8.06 -16.52
N GLU A 112 6.16 6.93 -17.09
CA GLU A 112 5.30 5.76 -17.27
C GLU A 112 4.77 5.23 -15.93
N ILE A 113 5.66 5.10 -14.92
CA ILE A 113 5.28 4.70 -13.55
C ILE A 113 4.31 5.69 -12.94
N ARG A 114 4.57 7.00 -13.08
CA ARG A 114 3.67 8.06 -12.60
C ARG A 114 2.30 7.97 -13.25
N ARG A 115 2.24 7.78 -14.57
CA ARG A 115 0.99 7.61 -15.33
C ARG A 115 0.23 6.37 -14.87
N LYS A 116 0.91 5.23 -14.66
CA LYS A 116 0.30 4.00 -14.14
C LYS A 116 -0.29 4.20 -12.75
N LYS A 117 0.44 4.85 -11.84
CA LYS A 117 -0.05 5.18 -10.49
C LYS A 117 -1.27 6.09 -10.55
N LEU A 118 -1.23 7.13 -11.39
CA LEU A 118 -2.35 8.05 -11.58
C LEU A 118 -3.60 7.35 -12.13
N ARG A 119 -3.43 6.48 -13.15
CA ARG A 119 -4.55 5.70 -13.70
C ARG A 119 -5.20 4.79 -12.66
N LYS A 120 -4.39 4.09 -11.85
CA LYS A 120 -4.89 3.25 -10.76
C LYS A 120 -5.66 4.06 -9.71
N ALA A 121 -5.11 5.22 -9.32
CA ALA A 121 -5.78 6.11 -8.38
C ALA A 121 -7.10 6.67 -8.92
N PHE A 122 -7.12 7.07 -10.20
CA PHE A 122 -8.33 7.56 -10.85
C PHE A 122 -9.39 6.46 -11.02
N GLN A 123 -8.99 5.21 -11.30
CA GLN A 123 -9.90 4.07 -11.32
C GLN A 123 -10.53 3.80 -9.95
N ALA A 124 -9.77 3.95 -8.87
CA ALA A 124 -10.29 3.79 -7.51
C ALA A 124 -11.24 4.93 -7.11
N GLN A 125 -10.92 6.17 -7.51
CA GLN A 125 -11.75 7.34 -7.21
C GLN A 125 -11.73 8.33 -8.39
N PRO A 126 -12.71 8.25 -9.31
CA PRO A 126 -12.74 9.09 -10.50
C PRO A 126 -13.11 10.52 -10.13
N SER A 127 -12.09 11.36 -9.91
CA SER A 127 -12.29 12.78 -9.60
C SER A 127 -11.24 13.66 -10.27
N LEU A 128 -11.65 14.86 -10.70
CA LEU A 128 -10.74 15.85 -11.30
C LEU A 128 -9.67 16.34 -10.30
N ARG A 129 -9.92 16.20 -8.99
CA ARG A 129 -8.94 16.51 -7.93
C ARG A 129 -7.73 15.58 -7.97
N VAL A 130 -7.94 14.28 -8.27
CA VAL A 130 -6.86 13.29 -8.43
C VAL A 130 -5.95 13.66 -9.61
N LEU A 131 -6.52 14.19 -10.69
CA LEU A 131 -5.78 14.62 -11.88
C LEU A 131 -5.05 15.96 -11.66
N LYS A 132 -5.69 16.94 -10.99
CA LYS A 132 -5.11 18.27 -10.74
C LYS A 132 -3.96 18.26 -9.74
N ASN A 133 -4.08 17.50 -8.65
CA ASN A 133 -3.11 17.59 -7.57
C ASN A 133 -1.95 16.60 -7.70
N GLY A 134 -2.10 15.52 -8.49
CA GLY A 134 -1.10 14.46 -8.64
C GLY A 134 -0.74 13.71 -7.35
N LYS A 135 -1.26 14.17 -6.22
CA LYS A 135 -1.22 13.56 -4.91
C LYS A 135 -2.40 12.60 -4.85
N ILE A 136 -2.09 11.32 -4.98
CA ILE A 136 -2.98 10.26 -4.51
C ILE A 136 -3.14 10.55 -3.02
N PRO A 137 -4.34 10.89 -2.51
CA PRO A 137 -4.51 10.93 -1.07
C PRO A 137 -4.09 9.55 -0.58
N ARG A 138 -3.07 9.48 0.27
CA ARG A 138 -2.86 8.26 1.04
C ARG A 138 -4.13 8.13 1.86
N ILE A 139 -4.97 7.18 1.47
CA ILE A 139 -5.96 6.63 2.38
C ILE A 139 -5.15 5.72 3.30
N ASP A 140 -4.28 6.33 4.10
CA ASP A 140 -3.87 5.71 5.33
C ASP A 140 -5.18 5.72 6.14
N GLY A 141 -5.77 4.54 6.34
CA GLY A 141 -6.97 4.43 7.17
C GLY A 141 -6.69 5.07 8.53
N PRO A 142 -7.73 5.57 9.23
CA PRO A 142 -7.53 6.20 10.52
C PRO A 142 -6.73 5.27 11.44
N GLY A 143 -5.73 5.83 12.13
CA GLY A 143 -4.91 5.05 13.07
C GLY A 143 -5.78 4.48 14.18
N ALA A 144 -5.34 3.39 14.83
CA ALA A 144 -6.08 2.80 15.95
C ALA A 144 -6.43 3.86 17.01
N ASP A 145 -5.48 4.75 17.34
CA ASP A 145 -5.67 5.86 18.27
C ASP A 145 -6.73 6.89 17.80
N GLU A 146 -6.85 7.13 16.50
CA GLU A 146 -7.87 8.04 15.93
C GLU A 146 -9.27 7.41 15.97
N ILE A 147 -9.34 6.09 15.71
CA ILE A 147 -10.57 5.32 15.82
C ILE A 147 -11.02 5.28 17.29
N GLU A 148 -10.11 4.98 18.22
CA GLU A 148 -10.40 4.96 19.65
C GLU A 148 -10.89 6.33 20.15
N ARG A 149 -10.20 7.42 19.80
CA ARG A 149 -10.64 8.79 20.15
C ARG A 149 -12.00 9.16 19.57
N PHE A 150 -12.32 8.68 18.38
CA PHE A 150 -13.63 8.92 17.77
C PHE A 150 -14.75 8.19 18.54
N TRP A 151 -14.51 6.95 18.97
CA TRP A 151 -15.49 6.14 19.67
C TRP A 151 -15.58 6.42 21.18
N GLU A 152 -14.51 6.92 21.80
CA GLU A 152 -14.43 7.23 23.24
C GLU A 152 -15.59 8.09 23.77
N PRO A 153 -15.99 9.22 23.14
CA PRO A 153 -17.13 10.01 23.63
C PRO A 153 -18.50 9.34 23.39
N ILE A 154 -18.58 8.39 22.46
CA ILE A 154 -19.83 7.70 22.08
C ILE A 154 -20.05 6.46 22.97
N LEU A 155 -18.99 5.69 23.21
CA LEU A 155 -19.04 4.37 23.87
C LEU A 155 -18.26 4.31 25.19
N GLY A 156 -17.28 5.20 25.39
CA GLY A 156 -16.28 5.09 26.48
C GLY A 156 -16.70 5.74 27.80
N ARG A 157 -17.69 6.64 27.80
CA ARG A 157 -18.20 7.25 29.04
C ARG A 157 -19.49 6.56 29.47
N ALA A 158 -19.36 5.64 30.42
CA ALA A 158 -20.51 5.12 31.15
C ALA A 158 -21.23 6.30 31.82
N LYS A 159 -22.37 6.68 31.25
CA LYS A 159 -23.28 7.67 31.83
C LYS A 159 -24.32 6.87 32.59
N GLU A 160 -24.61 7.25 33.83
CA GLU A 160 -25.76 6.70 34.56
C GLU A 160 -27.02 7.08 33.78
N SER A 161 -27.51 6.15 32.96
CA SER A 161 -28.84 6.24 32.40
C SER A 161 -29.79 5.81 33.50
N LYS A 162 -30.83 6.61 33.72
CA LYS A 162 -31.92 6.29 34.63
C LYS A 162 -33.17 5.97 33.82
N PRO A 163 -33.20 4.84 33.08
CA PRO A 163 -34.29 4.51 32.16
C PRO A 163 -35.64 4.47 32.87
N ARG A 164 -35.67 4.11 34.15
CA ARG A 164 -36.89 4.13 34.99
C ARG A 164 -37.44 5.53 35.25
N GLU A 165 -36.63 6.58 35.20
CA GLU A 165 -37.08 7.97 35.40
C GLU A 165 -37.65 8.61 34.12
N CYS A 166 -37.43 7.98 32.96
CA CYS A 166 -37.97 8.46 31.68
C CYS A 166 -39.30 7.78 31.38
N GLU A 167 -40.39 8.56 31.35
CA GLU A 167 -41.75 8.08 31.11
C GLU A 167 -41.87 7.35 29.77
N TYR A 168 -41.30 7.90 28.70
CA TYR A 168 -41.29 7.28 27.37
C TYR A 168 -40.59 5.90 27.35
N LEU A 169 -39.46 5.76 28.07
CA LEU A 169 -38.76 4.47 28.14
C LEU A 169 -39.53 3.45 28.99
N ARG A 170 -40.28 3.92 29.99
CA ARG A 170 -41.12 3.08 30.83
C ARG A 170 -42.36 2.59 30.07
N GLU A 171 -43.02 3.47 29.33
CA GLU A 171 -44.12 3.10 28.42
C GLU A 171 -43.65 2.14 27.34
N TRP A 172 -42.47 2.37 26.76
CA TRP A 172 -41.88 1.46 25.80
C TRP A 172 -41.53 0.10 26.43
N GLU A 173 -40.95 0.07 27.64
CA GLU A 173 -40.67 -1.17 28.37
C GLU A 173 -41.96 -1.95 28.67
N GLU A 174 -43.02 -1.28 29.13
CA GLU A 174 -44.33 -1.90 29.37
C GLU A 174 -44.96 -2.40 28.08
N THR A 175 -44.93 -1.61 27.00
CA THR A 175 -45.43 -2.01 25.69
C THR A 175 -44.68 -3.24 25.18
N MET A 176 -43.34 -3.23 25.25
CA MET A 176 -42.53 -4.38 24.84
C MET A 176 -42.78 -5.60 25.74
N ARG A 177 -42.99 -5.43 27.04
CA ARG A 177 -43.29 -6.53 27.96
C ARG A 177 -44.69 -7.11 27.77
N SER A 178 -45.64 -6.27 27.35
CA SER A 178 -47.01 -6.69 27.01
C SER A 178 -47.08 -7.36 25.62
N GLU A 179 -46.37 -6.83 24.63
CA GLU A 179 -46.34 -7.36 23.25
C GLU A 179 -45.45 -8.60 23.11
N TYR A 180 -44.32 -8.64 23.82
CA TYR A 180 -43.41 -9.78 23.87
C TYR A 180 -43.61 -10.50 25.20
N HIS A 181 -44.48 -11.50 25.21
CA HIS A 181 -44.45 -12.52 26.25
C HIS A 181 -43.04 -13.12 26.31
N GLU A 182 -42.60 -13.61 27.47
CA GLU A 182 -41.32 -14.32 27.64
C GLU A 182 -41.22 -15.49 26.64
N PHE A 183 -40.75 -15.20 25.43
CA PHE A 183 -40.37 -16.21 24.48
C PHE A 183 -39.03 -16.73 24.98
N SER A 184 -39.09 -17.82 25.76
CA SER A 184 -37.99 -18.75 25.92
C SER A 184 -37.73 -19.37 24.53
N ILE A 185 -37.08 -18.61 23.65
CA ILE A 185 -36.54 -19.17 22.41
C ILE A 185 -35.37 -20.04 22.86
N SER A 186 -35.54 -21.36 22.79
CA SER A 186 -34.45 -22.26 23.11
C SER A 186 -33.26 -21.95 22.22
N GLU A 187 -32.07 -21.92 22.80
CA GLU A 187 -30.82 -21.68 22.09
C GLU A 187 -30.68 -22.62 20.87
N ALA A 188 -31.12 -23.88 21.04
CA ALA A 188 -31.20 -24.88 19.98
C ALA A 188 -32.10 -24.47 18.80
N ARG A 189 -33.19 -23.72 19.02
CA ARG A 189 -34.07 -23.25 17.95
C ARG A 189 -33.44 -22.09 17.17
N VAL A 190 -32.73 -21.20 17.86
CA VAL A 190 -31.97 -20.12 17.21
C VAL A 190 -30.86 -20.69 16.34
N GLU A 191 -30.13 -21.68 16.87
CA GLU A 191 -29.05 -22.36 16.16
C GLU A 191 -29.56 -23.07 14.90
N GLN A 192 -30.68 -23.79 14.98
CA GLN A 192 -31.30 -24.45 13.82
C GLN A 192 -31.74 -23.47 12.72
N GLU A 193 -32.36 -22.35 13.08
CA GLU A 193 -32.78 -21.35 12.09
C GLU A 193 -31.59 -20.61 11.48
N LEU A 194 -30.54 -20.35 12.28
CA LEU A 194 -29.29 -19.75 11.81
C LEU A 194 -28.57 -20.68 10.82
N GLN A 195 -28.45 -21.97 11.14
CA GLN A 195 -27.92 -23.01 10.25
C GLN A 195 -28.66 -23.04 8.92
N LYS A 196 -30.00 -23.05 8.98
CA LYS A 196 -30.86 -23.08 7.80
C LYS A 196 -30.64 -21.84 6.96
N GLY A 197 -30.56 -20.66 7.57
CA GLY A 197 -30.20 -19.41 6.91
C GLY A 197 -28.86 -19.51 6.17
N ILE A 198 -27.80 -19.91 6.88
CA ILE A 198 -26.44 -20.03 6.32
C ILE A 198 -26.42 -21.01 5.15
N ARG A 199 -27.07 -22.18 5.25
CA ARG A 199 -27.13 -23.18 4.16
C ARG A 199 -27.70 -22.58 2.87
N HIS A 200 -28.78 -21.80 2.97
CA HIS A 200 -29.46 -21.21 1.81
C HIS A 200 -28.80 -19.95 1.24
N MET A 201 -27.82 -19.34 1.94
CA MET A 201 -27.10 -18.18 1.41
C MET A 201 -26.23 -18.55 0.19
N LYS A 202 -26.31 -17.75 -0.88
CA LYS A 202 -25.45 -17.93 -2.07
C LYS A 202 -24.08 -17.26 -1.82
N PRO A 203 -22.95 -17.99 -1.87
CA PRO A 203 -21.65 -17.48 -1.44
C PRO A 203 -21.16 -16.20 -2.14
N TRP A 204 -21.49 -16.05 -3.42
CA TRP A 204 -20.99 -14.98 -4.29
C TRP A 204 -22.04 -13.91 -4.59
N LYS A 205 -23.11 -13.81 -3.78
CA LYS A 205 -24.02 -12.67 -3.86
C LYS A 205 -23.41 -11.42 -3.22
N ALA A 206 -23.89 -10.26 -3.68
CA ALA A 206 -23.50 -8.97 -3.12
C ALA A 206 -23.78 -8.97 -1.60
N PRO A 207 -22.81 -8.49 -0.79
CA PRO A 207 -23.01 -8.37 0.65
C PRO A 207 -24.08 -7.31 0.96
N GLY A 208 -24.66 -7.41 2.15
CA GLY A 208 -25.59 -6.42 2.67
C GLY A 208 -24.88 -5.10 3.06
N PRO A 209 -25.61 -4.19 3.73
CA PRO A 209 -25.05 -2.93 4.24
C PRO A 209 -23.87 -3.12 5.22
N ASP A 210 -23.80 -4.30 5.83
CA ASP A 210 -22.74 -4.77 6.72
C ASP A 210 -21.44 -5.16 6.00
N GLY A 211 -21.49 -5.35 4.67
CA GLY A 211 -20.32 -5.68 3.85
C GLY A 211 -19.82 -7.12 4.02
N ILE A 212 -20.49 -7.95 4.83
CA ILE A 212 -20.09 -9.33 5.09
C ILE A 212 -20.60 -10.23 3.96
N GLN A 213 -19.68 -10.92 3.30
CA GLN A 213 -20.02 -11.82 2.21
C GLN A 213 -20.43 -13.21 2.73
N ALA A 214 -21.51 -13.77 2.17
CA ALA A 214 -22.02 -15.10 2.51
C ALA A 214 -20.99 -16.24 2.46
N PHE A 215 -19.97 -16.11 1.60
CA PHE A 215 -18.85 -17.06 1.53
C PHE A 215 -18.13 -17.21 2.88
N TRP A 216 -18.02 -16.13 3.66
CA TRP A 216 -17.27 -16.08 4.91
C TRP A 216 -18.04 -16.84 6.00
N CYS A 217 -19.37 -16.65 6.07
CA CYS A 217 -20.24 -17.39 6.98
C CYS A 217 -20.18 -18.91 6.75
N LYS A 218 -19.92 -19.37 5.52
CA LYS A 218 -19.81 -20.80 5.17
C LYS A 218 -18.42 -21.40 5.35
N SER A 219 -17.38 -20.58 5.38
CA SER A 219 -15.98 -21.03 5.38
C SER A 219 -15.35 -21.02 6.78
N ILE A 220 -15.96 -20.35 7.75
CA ILE A 220 -15.47 -20.31 9.13
C ILE A 220 -15.92 -21.59 9.87
N PRO A 221 -14.98 -22.42 10.37
CA PRO A 221 -15.30 -23.72 10.99
C PRO A 221 -16.24 -23.62 12.20
N GLY A 222 -16.22 -22.51 12.94
CA GLY A 222 -17.12 -22.27 14.09
C GLY A 222 -18.51 -21.74 13.71
N VAL A 223 -18.74 -21.34 12.46
CA VAL A 223 -20.05 -20.84 11.97
C VAL A 223 -20.71 -21.88 11.05
N SER A 224 -19.91 -22.72 10.40
CA SER A 224 -20.40 -23.87 9.61
C SER A 224 -20.68 -25.12 10.45
N ALA A 225 -20.20 -25.18 11.71
CA ALA A 225 -20.37 -26.33 12.61
C ALA A 225 -21.36 -26.08 13.77
N LEU A 226 -21.82 -24.83 13.94
CA LEU A 226 -23.09 -24.52 14.61
C LEU A 226 -24.22 -25.01 13.73
#